data_AF-A0A3P7VYG6-F1
#
_entry.id   AF-A0A3P7VYG6-F1
#
_cell.length_a   1.000
_cell.length_b   1.000
_cell.length_c   1.000
_cell.angle_alpha   90.00
_cell.angle_beta   90.00
_cell.angle_gamma   90.00
#
_symmetry.space_group_name_H-M   'P 1'
#
loop_
_entity.id
_entity.type
_entity.pdbx_description
1 polymer ?
#
loop_
_entity_poly.entity_id
_entity_poly.type
_entity_poly.pdbx_seq_one_letter_code
_entity_poly.pdbx_strand_id
1 'polypeptide(L)'
;MESFAMKYDTSLFLFGSNSKKHRNSLVMGRMYDCHVLDMVELQIENFVKSADFHSAKVSFGCKPCIVLQGTEFEKDESTKRIGNLMVDWFRGAVVENIRLQGLELVISLTALEQKIYLRVYRTCLKKSTGTSPRIELVEIGPRIDFSVHRSKFASESLFREAMKQPKQILAKKRKNMSTDVFGTELGRIHVGKQNIDSMQTKKMKALRGNKNKEAAISN
;
A
#
# COMPACT_ATOMS: atom_id res chain seq x y z
N MET A 1 28.67 4.88 -6.33
CA MET A 1 27.44 4.07 -6.30
C MET A 1 26.71 4.14 -7.64
N GLU A 2 26.46 5.33 -8.18
CA GLU A 2 25.70 5.52 -9.44
C GLU A 2 26.29 4.77 -10.63
N SER A 3 27.62 4.80 -10.81
CA SER A 3 28.29 3.98 -11.84
C SER A 3 28.07 2.47 -11.67
N PHE A 4 27.99 1.95 -10.43
CA PHE A 4 27.69 0.54 -10.20
C PHE A 4 26.24 0.21 -10.51
N ALA A 5 25.31 1.09 -10.15
CA ALA A 5 23.90 0.88 -10.48
C ALA A 5 23.65 0.90 -11.99
N MET A 6 24.29 1.82 -12.73
CA MET A 6 24.23 1.84 -14.19
C MET A 6 24.86 0.59 -14.81
N LYS A 7 25.96 0.10 -14.25
CA LYS A 7 26.66 -1.09 -14.75
C LYS A 7 25.90 -2.39 -14.50
N TYR A 8 25.27 -2.52 -13.34
CA TYR A 8 24.63 -3.77 -12.90
C TYR A 8 23.10 -3.74 -12.97
N ASP A 9 22.51 -2.63 -13.43
CA ASP A 9 21.07 -2.43 -13.52
C ASP A 9 20.34 -2.70 -12.18
N THR A 10 20.86 -2.10 -11.10
CA THR A 10 20.34 -2.29 -9.74
C THR A 10 19.80 -1.00 -9.16
N SER A 11 18.52 -0.98 -8.83
CA SER A 11 17.86 0.18 -8.19
C SER A 11 18.10 0.26 -6.69
N LEU A 12 18.46 -0.83 -6.01
CA LEU A 12 18.70 -0.89 -4.57
C LEU A 12 20.17 -1.18 -4.29
N PHE A 13 20.75 -0.52 -3.28
CA PHE A 13 22.14 -0.78 -2.89
C PHE A 13 22.34 -0.80 -1.37
N LEU A 14 23.24 -1.67 -0.93
CA LEU A 14 23.63 -1.85 0.46
C LEU A 14 25.14 -1.71 0.58
N PHE A 15 25.60 -0.89 1.51
CA PHE A 15 27.02 -0.73 1.78
C PHE A 15 27.31 -0.89 3.27
N GLY A 16 28.05 -1.94 3.62
CA GLY A 16 28.54 -2.14 4.98
C GLY A 16 29.89 -1.45 5.18
N SER A 17 30.04 -0.72 6.28
CA SER A 17 31.31 -0.12 6.69
C SER A 17 31.52 -0.22 8.18
N ASN A 18 32.78 -0.22 8.61
CA ASN A 18 33.13 -0.24 10.03
C ASN A 18 34.29 0.72 10.28
N SER A 19 34.07 1.72 11.12
CA SER A 19 35.07 2.72 11.51
C SER A 19 34.93 3.06 12.98
N LYS A 20 35.94 3.72 13.58
CA LYS A 20 35.87 4.14 14.99
C LYS A 20 34.67 5.05 15.27
N LYS A 21 34.35 5.97 14.34
CA LYS A 21 33.24 6.93 14.46
C LYS A 21 31.88 6.32 14.11
N HIS A 22 31.84 5.45 13.10
CA HIS A 22 30.64 4.77 12.64
C HIS A 22 30.91 3.25 12.66
N ARG A 23 30.76 2.65 13.85
CA ARG A 23 30.95 1.20 14.03
C ARG A 23 29.76 0.43 13.48
N ASN A 24 30.00 -0.70 12.83
CA ASN A 24 28.96 -1.60 12.32
C ASN A 24 27.84 -0.87 11.53
N SER A 25 28.26 0.02 10.63
CA SER A 25 27.37 0.89 9.89
C SER A 25 26.90 0.24 8.59
N LEU A 26 25.60 0.22 8.38
CA LEU A 26 24.94 -0.30 7.19
C LEU A 26 24.21 0.83 6.48
N VAL A 27 24.71 1.21 5.30
CA VAL A 27 24.09 2.24 4.48
C VAL A 27 23.17 1.58 3.47
N MET A 28 21.86 1.78 3.65
CA MET A 28 20.81 1.33 2.74
C MET A 28 20.39 2.49 1.85
N GLY A 29 20.19 2.22 0.56
CA GLY A 29 19.65 3.25 -0.32
C GLY A 29 18.97 2.68 -1.56
N ARG A 30 18.30 3.59 -2.26
CA ARG A 30 17.63 3.31 -3.53
C ARG A 30 17.92 4.41 -4.54
N MET A 31 17.79 4.04 -5.80
CA MET A 31 18.05 4.89 -6.95
C MET A 31 16.80 5.14 -7.76
N TYR A 32 16.81 6.29 -8.43
CA TYR A 32 15.84 6.67 -9.44
C TYR A 32 16.63 7.17 -10.65
N ASP A 33 16.39 6.58 -11.82
CA ASP A 33 17.12 6.90 -13.06
C ASP A 33 18.66 6.88 -12.88
N CYS A 34 19.18 5.81 -12.26
CA CYS A 34 20.60 5.63 -11.91
C CYS A 34 21.22 6.70 -10.97
N HIS A 35 20.43 7.62 -10.43
CA HIS A 35 20.87 8.60 -9.44
C HIS A 35 20.35 8.23 -8.04
N VAL A 36 21.08 8.63 -7.00
CA VAL A 36 20.66 8.36 -5.61
C VAL A 36 19.37 9.13 -5.29
N LEU A 37 18.31 8.40 -4.96
CA LEU A 37 17.04 8.97 -4.51
C LEU A 37 17.07 9.15 -2.98
N ASP A 38 17.14 8.05 -2.24
CA ASP A 38 17.19 8.06 -0.78
C ASP A 38 18.35 7.19 -0.28
N MET A 39 18.99 7.63 0.80
CA MET A 39 20.08 6.92 1.47
C MET A 39 19.99 7.11 2.98
N VAL A 40 20.14 6.04 3.74
CA VAL A 40 20.04 6.04 5.20
C VAL A 40 21.16 5.18 5.77
N GLU A 41 21.88 5.73 6.75
CA GLU A 41 22.87 5.02 7.53
C GLU A 41 22.23 4.46 8.80
N LEU A 42 22.30 3.14 8.93
CA LEU A 42 21.78 2.38 10.05
C LEU A 42 22.94 1.70 10.78
N GLN A 43 23.20 2.11 12.00
CA GLN A 43 24.18 1.45 12.84
C GLN A 43 23.57 0.22 13.50
N ILE A 44 24.25 -0.92 13.41
CA ILE A 44 23.86 -2.14 14.09
C ILE A 44 24.36 -2.08 15.54
N GLU A 45 23.42 -1.98 16.49
CA GLU A 45 23.71 -2.02 17.93
C GLU A 45 23.76 -3.46 18.42
N ASN A 46 22.69 -4.23 18.17
CA ASN A 46 22.59 -5.63 18.54
C ASN A 46 22.28 -6.47 17.31
N PHE A 47 22.90 -7.65 17.24
CA PHE A 47 22.70 -8.60 16.15
C PHE A 47 22.74 -10.03 16.67
N VAL A 48 21.68 -10.79 16.40
CA VAL A 48 21.62 -12.24 16.59
C VAL A 48 21.43 -12.89 15.23
N LYS A 49 22.30 -13.84 14.89
CA LYS A 49 22.29 -14.50 13.59
C LYS A 49 21.09 -15.44 13.52
N SER A 50 20.53 -15.62 12.32
CA SER A 50 19.47 -16.63 12.11
C SER A 50 19.91 -18.06 12.50
N ALA A 51 21.22 -18.36 12.46
CA ALA A 51 21.77 -19.66 12.86
C ALA A 51 21.65 -19.95 14.37
N ASP A 52 21.55 -18.91 15.20
CA ASP A 52 21.47 -19.05 16.66
C ASP A 52 20.03 -19.39 17.12
N PHE A 53 19.05 -19.32 16.21
CA PHE A 53 17.67 -19.69 16.46
C PHE A 53 17.45 -21.16 16.13
N HIS A 54 16.88 -21.91 17.07
CA HIS A 54 16.64 -23.36 16.96
C HIS A 54 15.35 -23.70 16.18
N SER A 55 14.71 -22.70 15.59
CA SER A 55 13.42 -22.80 14.91
C SER A 55 13.59 -23.23 13.44
N ALA A 56 12.63 -24.00 12.93
CA ALA A 56 12.63 -24.42 11.53
C ALA A 56 12.44 -23.23 10.59
N LYS A 57 13.35 -23.11 9.60
CA LYS A 57 13.39 -21.99 8.64
C LYS A 57 12.26 -22.05 7.60
N VAL A 58 12.08 -20.94 6.90
CA VAL A 58 11.07 -20.74 5.85
C VAL A 58 11.65 -21.09 4.48
N SER A 59 10.78 -21.48 3.55
CA SER A 59 11.18 -21.78 2.17
C SER A 59 11.73 -20.54 1.46
N PHE A 60 12.68 -20.76 0.55
CA PHE A 60 13.23 -19.68 -0.26
C PHE A 60 12.17 -19.09 -1.20
N GLY A 61 12.19 -17.77 -1.40
CA GLY A 61 11.28 -17.08 -2.32
C GLY A 61 9.86 -16.85 -1.78
N CYS A 62 9.58 -17.15 -0.51
CA CYS A 62 8.30 -16.82 0.11
C CYS A 62 8.06 -15.31 0.12
N LYS A 63 6.83 -14.90 -0.22
CA LYS A 63 6.40 -13.50 -0.12
C LYS A 63 6.28 -13.12 1.36
N PRO A 64 7.05 -12.14 1.86
CA PRO A 64 6.92 -11.75 3.26
C PRO A 64 5.69 -10.89 3.49
N CYS A 65 5.06 -11.11 4.63
CA CYS A 65 4.18 -10.16 5.29
C CYS A 65 5.05 -9.14 6.03
N ILE A 66 4.88 -7.85 5.75
CA ILE A 66 5.66 -6.79 6.40
C ILE A 66 4.74 -6.05 7.36
N VAL A 67 5.16 -5.92 8.62
CA VAL A 67 4.43 -5.18 9.65
C VAL A 67 5.29 -4.01 10.08
N LEU A 68 4.79 -2.80 9.88
CA LEU A 68 5.37 -1.58 10.44
C LEU A 68 4.65 -1.26 11.75
N GLN A 69 5.38 -1.20 12.85
CA GLN A 69 4.87 -0.92 14.19
C GLN A 69 5.52 0.34 14.74
N GLY A 70 4.74 1.17 15.43
CA GLY A 70 5.20 2.43 15.99
C GLY A 70 4.53 3.63 15.32
N THR A 71 4.18 4.62 16.13
CA THR A 71 3.50 5.84 15.66
C THR A 71 4.43 6.76 14.85
N GLU A 72 5.72 6.53 14.99
CA GLU A 72 6.81 7.26 14.36
C GLU A 72 6.79 7.10 12.85
N PHE A 73 6.38 5.93 12.33
CA PHE A 73 6.19 5.71 10.90
C PHE A 73 5.08 6.57 10.28
N GLU A 74 4.18 7.12 11.09
CA GLU A 74 3.10 8.00 10.63
C GLU A 74 3.38 9.47 10.91
N LYS A 75 3.98 9.78 12.06
CA LYS A 75 4.20 11.14 12.55
C LYS A 75 5.48 11.78 12.02
N ASP A 76 6.59 11.06 12.03
CA ASP A 76 7.88 11.60 11.60
C ASP A 76 8.11 11.30 10.12
N GLU A 77 8.32 12.35 9.32
CA GLU A 77 8.53 12.18 7.89
C GLU A 77 9.80 11.37 7.60
N SER A 78 10.86 11.56 8.39
CA SER A 78 12.12 10.82 8.20
C SER A 78 11.91 9.32 8.41
N THR A 79 11.29 8.94 9.53
CA THR A 79 10.99 7.54 9.85
C THR A 79 9.99 6.94 8.86
N LYS A 80 9.01 7.71 8.38
CA LYS A 80 8.09 7.29 7.31
C LYS A 80 8.83 6.96 6.01
N ARG A 81 9.81 7.78 5.62
CA ARG A 81 10.68 7.53 4.45
C ARG A 81 11.51 6.26 4.63
N ILE A 82 12.05 6.05 5.83
CA ILE A 82 12.83 4.84 6.16
C ILE A 82 11.94 3.60 6.11
N GLY A 83 10.73 3.66 6.66
CA GLY A 83 9.75 2.58 6.57
C GLY A 83 9.39 2.25 5.12
N ASN A 84 9.18 3.27 4.28
CA ASN A 84 8.95 3.09 2.85
C ASN A 84 10.14 2.44 2.13
N LEU A 85 11.37 2.86 2.44
CA LEU A 85 12.59 2.24 1.92
C LEU A 85 12.65 0.76 2.32
N MET A 86 12.43 0.43 3.60
CA MET A 86 12.46 -0.95 4.09
C MET A 86 11.41 -1.84 3.41
N VAL A 87 10.19 -1.33 3.22
CA VAL A 87 9.14 -2.07 2.49
C VAL A 87 9.60 -2.36 1.06
N ASP A 88 10.24 -1.41 0.39
CA ASP A 88 10.73 -1.58 -0.98
C ASP A 88 11.83 -2.64 -1.09
N TRP A 89 12.71 -2.71 -0.08
CA TRP A 89 13.75 -3.74 0.03
C TRP A 89 13.19 -5.14 0.22
N PHE A 90 12.18 -5.31 1.07
CA PHE A 90 11.72 -6.63 1.48
C PHE A 90 10.49 -7.13 0.73
N ARG A 91 9.74 -6.28 0.02
CA ARG A 91 8.48 -6.69 -0.62
C ARG A 91 8.67 -7.76 -1.71
N GLY A 92 9.77 -7.75 -2.46
CA GLY A 92 9.92 -8.61 -3.63
C GLY A 92 8.84 -8.38 -4.70
N ALA A 93 8.48 -9.43 -5.44
CA ALA A 93 7.52 -9.34 -6.55
C ALA A 93 6.11 -8.94 -6.10
N VAL A 94 5.43 -8.15 -6.95
CA VAL A 94 4.01 -7.81 -6.78
C VAL A 94 3.18 -8.95 -7.32
N VAL A 95 2.33 -9.51 -6.46
CA VAL A 95 1.44 -10.64 -6.78
C VAL A 95 0.01 -10.23 -6.49
N GLU A 96 -0.93 -10.62 -7.35
CA GLU A 96 -2.36 -10.34 -7.15
C GLU A 96 -3.00 -11.29 -6.14
N ASN A 97 -2.59 -12.57 -6.19
CA ASN A 97 -3.15 -13.63 -5.38
C ASN A 97 -2.05 -14.38 -4.63
N ILE A 98 -2.31 -14.73 -3.37
CA ILE A 98 -1.41 -15.50 -2.52
C ILE A 98 -2.16 -16.66 -1.85
N ARG A 99 -1.52 -17.83 -1.81
CA ARG A 99 -2.05 -18.99 -1.08
C ARG A 99 -1.83 -18.80 0.41
N LEU A 100 -2.76 -19.27 1.25
CA LEU A 100 -2.60 -19.22 2.71
C LEU A 100 -1.33 -19.92 3.20
N GLN A 101 -0.98 -21.06 2.59
CA GLN A 101 0.26 -21.79 2.88
C GLN A 101 1.52 -21.01 2.47
N GLY A 102 1.40 -20.01 1.59
CA GLY A 102 2.52 -19.16 1.18
C GLY A 102 2.83 -18.02 2.16
N LEU A 103 1.97 -17.79 3.16
CA LEU A 103 2.15 -16.75 4.19
C LEU A 103 3.01 -17.27 5.34
N GLU A 104 4.23 -17.70 5.06
CA GLU A 104 5.14 -18.32 6.03
C GLU A 104 6.05 -17.33 6.77
N LEU A 105 6.33 -16.18 6.16
CA LEU A 105 7.34 -15.23 6.62
C LEU A 105 6.71 -13.90 7.04
N VAL A 106 6.99 -13.46 8.27
CA VAL A 106 6.60 -12.14 8.78
C VAL A 106 7.86 -11.37 9.16
N ILE A 107 8.03 -10.19 8.55
CA ILE A 107 9.07 -9.23 8.88
C ILE A 107 8.39 -8.11 9.68
N SER A 108 8.75 -8.00 10.96
CA SER A 108 8.27 -6.94 11.85
C SER A 108 9.36 -5.88 11.97
N LEU A 109 8.97 -4.64 11.68
CA LEU A 109 9.80 -3.45 11.83
C LEU A 109 9.13 -2.56 12.87
N THR A 110 9.76 -2.39 14.02
CA THR A 110 9.24 -1.56 15.09
C THR A 110 10.11 -0.31 15.22
N ALA A 111 9.51 0.87 15.11
CA ALA A 111 10.18 2.14 15.37
C ALA A 111 9.87 2.60 16.80
N LEU A 112 10.91 2.95 17.57
CA LEU A 112 10.80 3.52 18.91
C LEU A 112 12.05 4.37 19.19
N GLU A 113 11.87 5.62 19.64
CA GLU A 113 12.97 6.49 20.09
C GLU A 113 14.15 6.61 19.08
N GLN A 114 13.85 6.77 17.78
CA GLN A 114 14.82 6.79 16.67
C GLN A 114 15.64 5.50 16.46
N LYS A 115 15.21 4.40 17.07
CA LYS A 115 15.71 3.05 16.79
C LYS A 115 14.69 2.28 15.96
N ILE A 116 15.20 1.40 15.10
CA ILE A 116 14.39 0.48 14.30
C ILE A 116 14.79 -0.93 14.65
N TYR A 117 13.82 -1.69 15.16
CA TYR A 117 13.98 -3.09 15.50
C TYR A 117 13.48 -3.94 14.34
N LEU A 118 14.38 -4.71 13.74
CA LEU A 118 14.04 -5.73 12.75
C LEU A 118 13.92 -7.07 13.46
N ARG A 119 12.74 -7.69 13.34
CA ARG A 119 12.45 -9.04 13.83
C ARG A 119 11.85 -9.86 12.70
N VAL A 120 12.30 -11.10 12.58
CA VAL A 120 11.83 -12.01 11.54
C VAL A 120 11.23 -13.25 12.20
N TYR A 121 9.96 -13.48 11.88
CA TYR A 121 9.15 -14.56 12.42
C TYR A 121 8.68 -15.48 11.31
N ARG A 122 8.52 -16.75 11.67
CA ARG A 122 7.76 -17.73 10.92
C ARG A 122 6.34 -17.82 11.49
N THR A 123 5.35 -17.93 10.61
CA THR A 123 3.97 -18.20 11.01
C THR A 123 3.72 -19.69 11.18
N CYS A 124 2.99 -20.05 12.24
CA CYS A 124 2.47 -21.37 12.49
C CYS A 124 0.96 -21.28 12.59
N LEU A 125 0.27 -21.91 11.63
CA LEU A 125 -1.20 -21.95 11.59
C LEU A 125 -1.69 -23.12 12.43
N LYS A 126 -2.37 -22.83 13.53
CA LYS A 126 -3.03 -23.81 14.41
C LYS A 126 -4.53 -23.87 14.14
N LYS A 127 -5.12 -25.03 14.44
CA LYS A 127 -6.57 -25.23 14.35
C LYS A 127 -7.29 -24.24 15.28
N SER A 128 -8.33 -23.61 14.76
CA SER A 128 -9.24 -22.72 15.48
C SER A 128 -10.68 -23.20 15.28
N THR A 129 -11.62 -22.65 16.05
CA THR A 129 -13.05 -22.95 15.96
C THR A 129 -13.79 -22.14 14.88
N GLY A 130 -13.17 -21.08 14.34
CA GLY A 130 -13.74 -20.24 13.29
C GLY A 130 -13.17 -20.53 11.90
N THR A 131 -13.58 -19.74 10.91
CA THR A 131 -13.13 -19.86 9.52
C THR A 131 -11.64 -19.56 9.33
N SER A 132 -11.06 -18.71 10.19
CA SER A 132 -9.65 -18.29 10.11
C SER A 132 -8.79 -19.06 11.12
N PRO A 133 -7.62 -19.60 10.73
CA PRO A 133 -6.74 -20.34 11.62
C PRO A 133 -6.16 -19.45 12.72
N ARG A 134 -5.81 -20.04 13.87
CA ARG A 134 -5.09 -19.33 14.94
C ARG A 134 -3.62 -19.19 14.52
N ILE A 135 -3.12 -17.97 14.49
CA ILE A 135 -1.73 -17.69 14.07
C ILE A 135 -0.85 -17.60 15.30
N GLU A 136 0.24 -18.36 15.31
CA GLU A 136 1.35 -18.20 16.25
C GLU A 136 2.62 -17.84 15.50
N LEU A 137 3.47 -17.04 16.13
CA LEU A 137 4.72 -16.57 15.55
C LEU A 137 5.90 -17.21 16.28
N VAL A 138 6.82 -17.78 15.52
CA VAL A 138 8.06 -18.36 16.02
C VAL A 138 9.23 -17.56 15.45
N GLU A 139 10.11 -17.07 16.31
CA GLU A 139 11.25 -16.28 15.84
C GLU A 139 12.30 -17.17 15.14
N ILE A 140 12.71 -16.75 13.95
CA ILE A 140 13.72 -17.44 13.12
C ILE A 140 14.96 -16.58 12.85
N GLY A 141 14.88 -15.29 13.15
CA GLY A 141 15.94 -14.31 12.92
C GLY A 141 16.16 -13.97 11.42
N PRO A 142 17.07 -13.03 11.11
CA PRO A 142 17.95 -12.34 12.05
C PRO A 142 17.20 -11.36 12.96
N ARG A 143 17.74 -11.15 14.17
CA ARG A 143 17.29 -10.11 15.10
C ARG A 143 18.30 -8.98 15.04
N ILE A 144 17.86 -7.80 14.60
CA ILE A 144 18.75 -6.64 14.43
C ILE A 144 18.14 -5.41 15.06
N ASP A 145 18.95 -4.69 15.83
CA ASP A 145 18.60 -3.41 16.41
C ASP A 145 19.41 -2.33 15.69
N PHE A 146 18.71 -1.45 14.99
CA PHE A 146 19.31 -0.36 14.25
C PHE A 146 19.14 0.95 15.01
N SER A 147 20.21 1.75 15.12
CA SER A 147 20.11 3.18 15.37
C SER A 147 20.24 3.95 14.06
N VAL A 148 19.35 4.91 13.85
CA VAL A 148 19.36 5.77 12.66
C VAL A 148 20.40 6.87 12.87
N HIS A 149 21.34 7.02 11.94
CA HIS A 149 22.36 8.07 11.96
C HIS A 149 22.11 9.11 10.89
N ARG A 150 22.89 9.07 9.80
CA ARG A 150 22.75 10.02 8.69
C ARG A 150 21.65 9.59 7.75
N SER A 151 20.86 10.54 7.29
CA SER A 151 19.91 10.36 6.21
C SER A 151 20.14 11.40 5.12
N LYS A 152 19.96 10.98 3.87
CA LYS A 152 19.92 11.84 2.69
C LYS A 152 18.65 11.44 1.93
N PHE A 153 17.59 12.20 2.13
CA PHE A 153 16.33 12.01 1.43
C PHE A 153 16.26 12.87 0.17
N ALA A 154 15.50 12.41 -0.82
CA ALA A 154 15.18 13.18 -2.01
C ALA A 154 14.37 14.43 -1.66
N SER A 155 14.46 15.46 -2.50
CA SER A 155 13.51 16.58 -2.44
C SER A 155 12.09 16.10 -2.76
N GLU A 156 11.10 16.83 -2.26
CA GLU A 156 9.69 16.49 -2.50
C GLU A 156 9.34 16.46 -3.99
N SER A 157 9.92 17.37 -4.79
CA SER A 157 9.73 17.42 -6.25
C SER A 157 10.24 16.16 -6.94
N LEU A 158 11.48 15.76 -6.65
CA LEU A 158 12.12 14.57 -7.20
C LEU A 158 11.37 13.30 -6.77
N PHE A 159 10.96 13.25 -5.50
CA PHE A 159 10.19 12.11 -5.01
C PHE A 159 8.82 11.99 -5.68
N ARG A 160 8.14 13.11 -5.92
CA ARG A 160 6.86 13.13 -6.64
C ARG A 160 7.03 12.67 -8.09
N GLU A 161 8.13 13.06 -8.73
CA GLU A 161 8.47 12.59 -10.06
C GLU A 161 8.72 11.07 -10.09
N ALA A 162 9.49 10.55 -9.12
CA ALA A 162 9.74 9.12 -8.98
C ALA A 162 8.47 8.29 -8.74
N MET A 163 7.44 8.85 -8.10
CA MET A 163 6.15 8.18 -7.87
C MET A 163 5.18 8.26 -9.05
N LYS A 164 5.53 8.94 -10.14
CA LYS A 164 4.60 9.15 -11.26
C LYS A 164 4.32 7.83 -11.98
N GLN A 165 3.07 7.41 -11.95
CA GLN A 165 2.62 6.22 -12.69
C GLN A 165 2.25 6.57 -14.14
N PRO A 166 2.56 5.68 -15.11
CA PRO A 166 2.12 5.83 -16.50
C PRO A 166 0.60 5.92 -16.63
N LYS A 167 0.12 6.83 -17.48
CA LYS A 167 -1.32 7.06 -17.70
C LYS A 167 -2.03 5.83 -18.30
N GLN A 168 -1.29 4.97 -19.01
CA GLN A 168 -1.80 3.73 -19.61
C GLN A 168 -2.25 2.72 -18.53
N ILE A 169 -1.52 2.65 -17.42
CA ILE A 169 -1.88 1.80 -16.27
C ILE A 169 -3.04 2.44 -15.50
N LEU A 170 -3.01 3.76 -15.35
CA LEU A 170 -4.08 4.57 -14.72
C LEU A 170 -5.16 4.97 -15.73
N ALA A 171 -5.70 4.01 -16.49
CA ALA A 171 -6.80 4.29 -17.41
C ALA A 171 -7.97 4.90 -16.64
N LYS A 172 -8.24 6.19 -16.88
CA LYS A 172 -9.29 6.92 -16.16
C LYS A 172 -10.65 6.35 -16.53
N LYS A 173 -11.43 5.96 -15.53
CA LYS A 173 -12.83 5.57 -15.73
C LYS A 173 -13.60 6.74 -16.36
N ARG A 174 -14.23 6.50 -17.50
CA ARG A 174 -15.11 7.47 -18.15
C ARG A 174 -16.43 7.52 -17.36
N LYS A 175 -16.86 8.73 -16.96
CA LYS A 175 -18.11 8.92 -16.21
C LYS A 175 -19.29 8.40 -17.04
N ASN A 176 -20.25 7.76 -16.38
CA ASN A 176 -21.45 7.19 -17.01
C ASN A 176 -21.19 6.08 -18.04
N MET A 177 -19.98 5.54 -18.12
CA MET A 177 -19.68 4.33 -18.90
C MET A 177 -19.28 3.20 -17.96
N SER A 178 -19.82 2.01 -18.22
CA SER A 178 -19.44 0.77 -17.54
C SER A 178 -19.28 -0.33 -18.59
N THR A 179 -18.35 -1.24 -18.36
CA THR A 179 -18.15 -2.42 -19.21
C THR A 179 -18.80 -3.62 -18.51
N ASP A 180 -19.65 -4.35 -19.22
CA ASP A 180 -20.25 -5.58 -18.72
C ASP A 180 -19.21 -6.72 -18.67
N VAL A 181 -19.52 -7.83 -17.98
CA VAL A 181 -18.64 -9.01 -17.89
C VAL A 181 -18.30 -9.62 -19.25
N PHE A 182 -19.15 -9.39 -20.25
CA PHE A 182 -18.96 -9.80 -21.65
C PHE A 182 -18.16 -8.78 -22.50
N GLY A 183 -17.70 -7.68 -21.91
CA GLY A 183 -16.91 -6.64 -22.61
C GLY A 183 -17.73 -5.57 -23.32
N THR A 184 -19.06 -5.61 -23.27
CA THR A 184 -19.94 -4.60 -23.88
C THR A 184 -19.90 -3.28 -23.10
N GLU A 185 -19.72 -2.16 -23.80
CA GLU A 185 -19.79 -0.83 -23.18
C GLU A 185 -21.26 -0.38 -23.01
N LEU A 186 -21.63 -0.06 -21.77
CA LEU A 186 -22.95 0.45 -21.38
C LEU A 186 -22.84 1.92 -20.97
N GLY A 187 -23.66 2.77 -21.58
CA GLY A 187 -23.80 4.18 -21.23
C GLY A 187 -25.01 4.41 -20.32
N ARG A 188 -24.80 4.99 -19.13
CA ARG A 188 -25.89 5.32 -18.20
C ARG A 188 -26.40 6.74 -18.43
N ILE A 189 -27.63 6.86 -18.90
CA ILE A 189 -28.34 8.13 -19.03
C ILE A 189 -29.13 8.37 -17.73
N HIS A 190 -28.91 9.53 -17.11
CA HIS A 190 -29.68 9.94 -15.92
C HIS A 190 -30.80 10.86 -16.37
N VAL A 191 -32.00 10.30 -16.56
CA VAL A 191 -33.19 11.08 -16.86
C VAL A 191 -33.60 11.83 -15.60
N GLY A 192 -33.77 13.15 -15.69
CA GLY A 192 -34.24 13.98 -14.58
C GLY A 192 -35.68 13.66 -14.18
N LYS A 193 -36.09 14.07 -12.98
CA LYS A 193 -37.50 13.96 -12.56
C LYS A 193 -38.38 14.83 -13.45
N GLN A 194 -39.29 14.22 -14.19
CA GLN A 194 -40.24 14.95 -15.04
C GLN A 194 -41.38 15.50 -14.17
N ASN A 195 -41.51 16.83 -14.12
CA ASN A 195 -42.64 17.48 -13.45
C ASN A 195 -43.75 17.72 -14.47
N ILE A 196 -44.85 16.98 -14.35
CA ILE A 196 -45.99 17.01 -15.30
C ILE A 196 -47.07 17.99 -14.82
N ASP A 197 -47.03 18.42 -13.56
CA ASP A 197 -48.06 19.26 -12.95
C ASP A 197 -48.06 20.68 -13.54
N SER A 198 -46.93 21.13 -14.11
CA SER A 198 -46.84 22.39 -14.84
C SER A 198 -47.38 22.33 -16.27
N MET A 199 -47.73 21.13 -16.76
CA MET A 199 -48.17 20.93 -18.14
C MET A 199 -49.67 21.23 -18.28
N GLN A 200 -50.00 22.44 -18.75
CA GLN A 200 -51.39 22.74 -19.10
C GLN A 200 -51.79 22.02 -20.39
N THR A 201 -52.84 21.21 -20.32
CA THR A 201 -53.45 20.59 -21.49
C THR A 201 -54.29 21.59 -22.28
N LYS A 202 -54.47 21.33 -23.58
CA LYS A 202 -55.33 22.14 -24.44
C LYS A 202 -56.76 22.14 -23.88
N LYS A 203 -57.29 23.31 -23.54
CA LYS A 203 -58.65 23.50 -22.99
C LYS A 203 -59.72 23.33 -24.07
N MET A 204 -59.96 22.09 -24.47
CA MET A 204 -60.97 21.70 -25.45
C MET A 204 -62.37 22.08 -24.97
N LYS A 205 -63.23 22.51 -25.90
CA LYS A 205 -64.61 22.94 -25.59
C LYS A 205 -65.43 21.85 -24.91
N ALA A 206 -65.22 20.58 -25.30
CA ALA A 206 -65.90 19.41 -24.73
C ALA A 206 -65.50 19.09 -23.28
N LEU A 207 -64.31 19.52 -22.82
CA LEU A 207 -63.81 19.28 -21.46
C LEU A 207 -64.12 20.42 -20.49
N ARG A 208 -64.75 21.50 -20.96
CA ARG A 208 -65.22 22.59 -20.12
C ARG A 208 -66.52 22.14 -19.47
N GLY A 209 -66.51 21.89 -18.16
CA GLY A 209 -67.71 21.54 -17.41
C GLY A 209 -68.80 22.61 -17.54
N ASN A 210 -70.05 22.19 -17.76
CA ASN A 210 -71.19 23.09 -17.68
C ASN A 210 -71.42 23.48 -16.22
N LYS A 211 -71.28 24.78 -15.91
CA LYS A 211 -71.49 25.35 -14.56
C LYS A 211 -72.90 25.13 -13.98
N ASN A 212 -73.83 24.53 -14.72
CA ASN A 212 -75.24 24.42 -14.37
C ASN A 212 -75.67 23.04 -13.81
N LYS A 213 -74.74 22.11 -13.51
CA LYS A 213 -75.11 20.76 -13.07
C LYS A 213 -74.94 20.45 -11.57
N GLU A 214 -74.37 21.34 -10.76
CA GLU A 214 -74.12 21.09 -9.32
C GLU A 214 -75.14 21.73 -8.36
N ALA A 215 -76.15 22.45 -8.86
CA ALA A 215 -77.15 23.11 -7.99
C ALA A 215 -78.37 22.23 -7.65
N ALA A 216 -78.39 20.95 -8.02
CA ALA A 216 -79.49 20.04 -7.73
C ALA A 216 -78.93 18.72 -7.18
N ILE A 217 -78.86 18.60 -5.85
CA ILE A 217 -79.14 17.41 -5.02
C ILE A 217 -78.52 17.69 -3.64
N SER A 218 -79.35 18.23 -2.73
CA SER A 218 -79.19 18.11 -1.28
C SER A 218 -80.57 18.22 -0.63
N ASN A 219 -81.24 17.07 -0.52
CA ASN A 219 -82.25 16.77 0.50
C ASN A 219 -81.78 15.49 1.20
#